data_AF-D3CT03-F1
#
_entry.id   AF-D3CT03-F1
#
_cell.length_a   1.000
_cell.length_b   1.000
_cell.length_c   1.000
_cell.angle_alpha   90.00
_cell.angle_beta   90.00
_cell.angle_gamma   90.00
#
_symmetry.space_group_name_H-M   'P 1'
#
loop_
_entity.id
_entity.type
_entity.pdbx_description
1 polymer ?
#
loop_
_entity_poly.entity_id
_entity_poly.type
_entity_poly.pdbx_seq_one_letter_code
_entity_poly.pdbx_strand_id
1 'polypeptide(L)'
;MVTICQIVTNRGDQIRARYIIMCQGPYNRPKLPGIPGIADYQGHVIHTARWDYEYTGGNLHGGLDRIGDKRIAVIGTGSSGVQVIPHLARGAKHLTVFQRTPSYIFERSDLPTDPEWVATLQPGWREARQRNFHNATFGFYSPGEQDFICDAWTEVSRNLAAHLNATDGWAALADLEKFAELHEAEDYRVGERIRQRVDRIVTDPQVADILKPYFRILCKRPVFSDAYLPTFNRSNVTLIDVSETKGVERITEHGVVAHGVEHEVDCIVFASGFEITSSLERQLAISPLTGREGRSLYDHWGNGFRTLHGIMANGFPNYFATGFIQGGVTASTTLMFEQQADHIAYILRAAKERGATVIEPTVEAEETWVRTIRETKIDNTRFVAECTPGYYNGEGEKNARWFLGEPYGAGFYAFEEILENWRDSGDMKGLSLTS
;
A
#
# COMPACT_ATOMS: atom_id res chain seq x y z
N MET A 1 35.27 21.32 -1.77
CA MET A 1 34.36 21.58 -2.91
C MET A 1 32.96 21.37 -2.41
N VAL A 2 32.04 22.31 -2.62
CA VAL A 2 30.64 22.12 -2.21
C VAL A 2 30.05 20.96 -3.01
N THR A 3 29.62 19.89 -2.33
CA THR A 3 28.85 18.83 -2.98
C THR A 3 27.52 19.42 -3.42
N ILE A 4 27.28 19.44 -4.74
CA ILE A 4 26.06 19.98 -5.35
C ILE A 4 25.43 18.86 -6.15
N CYS A 5 24.17 18.56 -5.84
CA CYS A 5 23.38 17.63 -6.63
C CYS A 5 22.93 18.33 -7.93
N GLN A 6 23.07 17.63 -9.05
CA GLN A 6 22.57 18.07 -10.35
C GLN A 6 21.33 17.25 -10.70
N ILE A 7 20.24 17.96 -11.01
CA ILE A 7 18.97 17.36 -11.42
C ILE A 7 18.69 17.83 -12.84
N VAL A 8 18.41 16.89 -13.73
CA VAL A 8 17.95 17.16 -15.09
C VAL A 8 16.51 16.70 -15.25
N THR A 9 15.73 17.43 -16.04
CA THR A 9 14.34 17.07 -16.31
C THR A 9 14.17 16.66 -17.77
N ASN A 10 13.09 15.94 -18.08
CA ASN A 10 12.68 15.65 -19.45
C ASN A 10 12.18 16.89 -20.22
N ARG A 11 12.25 18.09 -19.62
CA ARG A 11 11.96 19.39 -20.26
C ARG A 11 13.23 20.20 -20.54
N GLY A 12 14.40 19.66 -20.21
CA GLY A 12 15.70 20.32 -20.43
C GLY A 12 16.15 21.22 -19.27
N ASP A 13 15.47 21.19 -18.12
CA ASP A 13 15.90 21.98 -16.95
C ASP A 13 17.21 21.41 -16.37
N GLN A 14 18.06 22.27 -15.83
CA GLN A 14 19.24 21.91 -15.06
C GLN A 14 19.20 22.61 -13.70
N ILE A 15 18.86 21.85 -12.66
CA ILE A 15 18.67 22.36 -11.30
C ILE A 15 19.86 21.95 -10.45
N ARG A 16 20.43 22.92 -9.73
CA ARG A 16 21.48 22.68 -8.75
C ARG A 16 20.89 22.81 -7.36
N ALA A 17 20.96 21.75 -6.58
CA ALA A 17 20.47 21.71 -5.22
C ALA A 17 21.59 21.26 -4.26
N ARG A 18 21.53 21.73 -3.01
CA ARG A 18 22.43 21.23 -1.97
C ARG A 18 21.97 19.86 -1.46
N TYR A 19 20.66 19.71 -1.27
CA TYR A 19 20.01 18.51 -0.75
C TYR A 19 18.96 18.02 -1.73
N ILE A 20 18.78 16.71 -1.83
CA ILE A 20 17.68 16.06 -2.55
C ILE A 20 16.90 15.23 -1.54
N ILE A 21 15.58 15.42 -1.54
CA ILE A 21 14.66 14.62 -0.73
C ILE A 21 13.66 13.95 -1.69
N MET A 22 13.69 12.63 -1.73
CA MET A 22 12.89 11.79 -2.62
C MET A 22 11.53 11.50 -1.96
N CYS A 23 10.46 12.03 -2.54
CA CYS A 23 9.08 11.95 -2.01
C CYS A 23 8.05 11.40 -3.02
N GLN A 24 8.48 10.59 -3.98
CA GLN A 24 7.63 10.00 -5.01
C GLN A 24 6.55 9.05 -4.44
N GLY A 25 6.79 8.46 -3.27
CA GLY A 25 5.90 7.49 -2.65
C GLY A 25 5.89 6.11 -3.33
N PRO A 26 5.34 5.09 -2.66
CA PRO A 26 5.43 3.68 -3.09
C PRO A 26 4.43 3.28 -4.19
N TYR A 27 3.42 4.11 -4.48
CA TYR A 27 2.35 3.82 -5.45
C TYR A 27 2.26 4.93 -6.51
N ASN A 28 3.37 5.21 -7.19
CA ASN A 28 3.46 6.37 -8.10
C ASN A 28 3.31 6.02 -9.59
N ARG A 29 3.76 4.82 -9.98
CA ARG A 29 3.83 4.40 -11.38
C ARG A 29 2.75 3.36 -11.68
N PRO A 30 1.74 3.71 -12.50
CA PRO A 30 0.71 2.77 -12.93
C PRO A 30 1.30 1.51 -13.55
N LYS A 31 0.79 0.34 -13.16
CA LYS A 31 1.18 -0.95 -13.74
C LYS A 31 0.20 -1.29 -14.86
N LEU A 32 0.64 -1.20 -16.10
CA LEU A 32 -0.10 -1.81 -17.22
C LEU A 32 0.15 -3.32 -17.20
N PRO A 33 -0.91 -4.14 -17.22
CA PRO A 33 -0.72 -5.59 -17.25
C PRO A 33 -0.12 -5.98 -18.61
N GLY A 34 0.84 -6.90 -18.61
CA GLY A 34 1.48 -7.41 -19.83
C GLY A 34 0.56 -8.36 -20.62
N ILE A 35 -0.66 -7.93 -20.94
CA ILE A 35 -1.67 -8.73 -21.65
C ILE A 35 -1.30 -8.77 -23.14
N PRO A 36 -1.23 -9.95 -23.77
CA PRO A 36 -1.02 -10.07 -25.21
C PRO A 36 -2.05 -9.24 -26.00
N GLY A 37 -1.60 -8.49 -27.00
CA GLY A 37 -2.46 -7.67 -27.86
C GLY A 37 -2.97 -6.36 -27.23
N ILE A 38 -2.49 -5.97 -26.04
CA ILE A 38 -2.87 -4.70 -25.40
C ILE A 38 -2.63 -3.46 -26.28
N ALA A 39 -1.61 -3.50 -27.15
CA ALA A 39 -1.27 -2.41 -28.06
C ALA A 39 -2.14 -2.38 -29.33
N ASP A 40 -2.89 -3.45 -29.60
CA ASP A 40 -3.68 -3.60 -30.82
C ASP A 40 -5.10 -3.05 -30.65
N TYR A 41 -5.54 -2.81 -29.40
CA TYR A 41 -6.88 -2.30 -29.10
C TYR A 41 -7.13 -0.92 -29.69
N GLN A 42 -8.23 -0.78 -30.44
CA GLN A 42 -8.59 0.46 -31.13
C GLN A 42 -9.58 1.34 -30.35
N GLY A 43 -10.16 0.81 -29.26
CA GLY A 43 -11.04 1.57 -28.39
C GLY A 43 -10.29 2.45 -27.37
N HIS A 44 -11.04 3.06 -26.46
CA HIS A 44 -10.45 3.97 -25.47
C HIS A 44 -9.88 3.23 -24.25
N VAL A 45 -8.73 3.65 -23.74
CA VAL A 45 -8.05 3.01 -22.62
C VAL A 45 -7.85 4.01 -21.49
N ILE A 46 -8.25 3.62 -20.27
CA ILE A 46 -8.05 4.42 -19.06
C ILE A 46 -7.34 3.55 -18.03
N HIS A 47 -6.28 4.08 -17.40
CA HIS A 47 -5.81 3.52 -16.14
C HIS A 47 -6.41 4.33 -14.99
N THR A 48 -6.88 3.71 -13.91
CA THR A 48 -7.58 4.43 -12.82
C THR A 48 -6.78 5.59 -12.23
N ALA A 49 -5.45 5.45 -12.12
CA ALA A 49 -4.53 6.50 -11.68
C ALA A 49 -4.26 7.63 -12.70
N ARG A 50 -4.82 7.56 -13.92
CA ARG A 50 -4.73 8.55 -15.00
C ARG A 50 -6.10 8.65 -15.69
N TRP A 51 -7.10 9.01 -14.89
CA TRP A 51 -8.49 9.06 -15.34
C TRP A 51 -8.71 10.10 -16.44
N ASP A 52 -9.41 9.74 -17.50
CA ASP A 52 -9.78 10.64 -18.60
C ASP A 52 -11.24 11.12 -18.43
N TYR A 53 -11.39 12.30 -17.81
CA TYR A 53 -12.70 12.95 -17.66
C TYR A 53 -13.24 13.54 -18.95
N GLU A 54 -12.40 13.81 -19.96
CA GLU A 54 -12.90 14.29 -21.25
C GLU A 54 -13.71 13.18 -21.95
N TYR A 55 -13.20 11.95 -21.87
CA TYR A 55 -13.89 10.76 -22.35
C TYR A 55 -15.12 10.40 -21.50
N THR A 56 -14.96 10.30 -20.17
CA THR A 56 -16.06 9.81 -19.32
C THR A 56 -17.12 10.86 -18.98
N GLY A 57 -16.79 12.15 -19.13
CA GLY A 57 -17.56 13.23 -18.53
C GLY A 57 -17.36 13.32 -17.00
N GLY A 58 -17.96 14.33 -16.39
CA GLY A 58 -17.81 14.64 -14.96
C GLY A 58 -16.47 15.24 -14.53
N ASN A 59 -16.18 15.17 -13.23
CA ASN A 59 -14.95 15.64 -12.59
C ASN A 59 -14.71 14.88 -11.26
N LEU A 60 -13.79 15.38 -10.43
CA LEU A 60 -13.42 14.77 -9.14
C LEU A 60 -14.57 14.66 -8.12
N HIS A 61 -15.70 15.35 -8.35
CA HIS A 61 -16.92 15.25 -7.55
C HIS A 61 -17.98 14.32 -8.15
N GLY A 62 -17.71 13.68 -9.29
CA GLY A 62 -18.62 12.79 -10.00
C GLY A 62 -19.14 13.35 -11.33
N GLY A 63 -20.23 12.79 -11.84
CA GLY A 63 -20.84 13.22 -13.10
C GLY A 63 -20.90 12.11 -14.15
N LEU A 64 -19.74 11.53 -14.52
CA LEU A 64 -19.58 10.44 -15.51
C LEU A 64 -20.72 10.35 -16.56
N ASP A 65 -21.03 11.48 -17.20
CA ASP A 65 -22.28 11.67 -17.95
C ASP A 65 -22.13 11.34 -19.44
N ARG A 66 -20.92 11.03 -19.91
CA ARG A 66 -20.61 10.70 -21.31
C ARG A 66 -20.41 9.21 -21.59
N ILE A 67 -20.73 8.35 -20.61
CA ILE A 67 -20.58 6.89 -20.75
C ILE A 67 -21.90 6.14 -21.03
N GLY A 68 -23.02 6.86 -21.15
CA GLY A 68 -24.38 6.31 -21.30
C GLY A 68 -24.56 5.29 -22.43
N ASP A 69 -23.79 5.44 -23.51
CA ASP A 69 -23.82 4.58 -24.69
C ASP A 69 -22.66 3.58 -24.75
N LYS A 70 -21.73 3.61 -23.78
CA LYS A 70 -20.47 2.85 -23.81
C LYS A 70 -20.58 1.50 -23.12
N ARG A 71 -20.03 0.47 -23.78
CA ARG A 71 -19.64 -0.82 -23.20
C ARG A 71 -18.26 -0.66 -22.58
N ILE A 72 -18.12 -0.94 -21.30
CA ILE A 72 -16.87 -0.73 -20.56
C ILE A 72 -16.39 -2.04 -19.95
N ALA A 73 -15.12 -2.38 -20.15
CA ALA A 73 -14.44 -3.43 -19.42
C ALA A 73 -13.68 -2.83 -18.23
N VAL A 74 -13.72 -3.46 -17.05
CA VAL A 74 -12.81 -3.17 -15.95
C VAL A 74 -11.95 -4.41 -15.69
N ILE A 75 -10.62 -4.25 -15.74
CA ILE A 75 -9.67 -5.32 -15.43
C ILE A 75 -9.04 -5.01 -14.07
N GLY A 76 -9.38 -5.83 -13.06
CA GLY A 76 -8.87 -5.74 -11.70
C GLY A 76 -9.92 -5.33 -10.66
N THR A 77 -9.92 -6.04 -9.53
CA THR A 77 -10.90 -5.88 -8.43
C THR A 77 -10.21 -5.62 -7.09
N GLY A 78 -9.02 -5.00 -7.12
CA GLY A 78 -8.41 -4.38 -5.94
C GLY A 78 -9.13 -3.09 -5.52
N SER A 79 -8.56 -2.34 -4.57
CA SER A 79 -9.20 -1.12 -4.02
C SER A 79 -9.72 -0.14 -5.08
N SER A 80 -8.91 0.18 -6.10
CA SER A 80 -9.33 1.07 -7.20
C SER A 80 -10.49 0.50 -8.02
N GLY A 81 -10.48 -0.81 -8.30
CA GLY A 81 -11.57 -1.50 -9.00
C GLY A 81 -12.87 -1.44 -8.18
N VAL A 82 -12.79 -1.80 -6.91
CA VAL A 82 -13.92 -1.80 -5.97
C VAL A 82 -14.57 -0.42 -5.84
N GLN A 83 -13.78 0.66 -5.89
CA GLN A 83 -14.29 2.03 -5.84
C GLN A 83 -14.86 2.51 -7.18
N VAL A 84 -14.26 2.14 -8.32
CA VAL A 84 -14.69 2.68 -9.63
C VAL A 84 -15.89 1.93 -10.23
N ILE A 85 -15.98 0.61 -10.00
CA ILE A 85 -17.00 -0.27 -10.59
C ILE A 85 -18.43 0.21 -10.30
N PRO A 86 -18.81 0.58 -9.07
CA PRO A 86 -20.16 1.09 -8.79
C PRO A 86 -20.50 2.39 -9.53
N HIS A 87 -19.51 3.24 -9.81
CA HIS A 87 -19.73 4.50 -10.52
C HIS A 87 -19.92 4.25 -12.02
N LEU A 88 -19.08 3.39 -12.61
CA LEU A 88 -19.22 2.99 -14.01
C LEU A 88 -20.54 2.25 -14.26
N ALA A 89 -20.90 1.31 -13.38
CA ALA A 89 -22.12 0.51 -13.53
C ALA A 89 -23.40 1.36 -13.54
N ARG A 90 -23.41 2.51 -12.84
CA ARG A 90 -24.54 3.43 -12.81
C ARG A 90 -24.77 4.14 -14.14
N GLY A 91 -23.70 4.48 -14.86
CA GLY A 91 -23.76 5.32 -16.06
C GLY A 91 -23.53 4.58 -17.37
N ALA A 92 -22.80 3.46 -17.39
CA ALA A 92 -22.44 2.76 -18.62
C ALA A 92 -23.60 1.99 -19.25
N LYS A 93 -23.61 1.86 -20.58
CA LYS A 93 -24.55 0.98 -21.30
C LYS A 93 -24.41 -0.46 -20.83
N HIS A 94 -23.17 -0.94 -20.70
CA HIS A 94 -22.85 -2.25 -20.13
C HIS A 94 -21.48 -2.19 -19.45
N LEU A 95 -21.33 -2.86 -18.32
CA LEU A 95 -20.07 -3.01 -17.60
C LEU A 95 -19.69 -4.49 -17.50
N THR A 96 -18.54 -4.85 -18.02
CA THR A 96 -17.95 -6.18 -17.85
C THR A 96 -16.75 -6.10 -16.90
N VAL A 97 -16.79 -6.82 -15.79
CA VAL A 97 -15.72 -6.85 -14.79
C VAL A 97 -14.94 -8.15 -14.94
N PHE A 98 -13.64 -8.06 -15.21
CA PHE A 98 -12.74 -9.20 -15.27
C PHE A 98 -11.99 -9.33 -13.93
N GLN A 99 -12.29 -10.39 -13.20
CA GLN A 99 -11.76 -10.66 -11.87
C GLN A 99 -10.86 -11.89 -11.89
N ARG A 100 -9.60 -11.73 -11.45
CA ARG A 100 -8.69 -12.88 -11.24
C ARG A 100 -8.77 -13.43 -9.81
N THR A 101 -8.90 -12.54 -8.84
CA THR A 101 -8.95 -12.91 -7.42
C THR A 101 -9.88 -11.93 -6.72
N PRO A 102 -10.96 -12.39 -6.06
CA PRO A 102 -11.84 -11.52 -5.30
C PRO A 102 -11.12 -10.87 -4.11
N SER A 103 -11.60 -9.70 -3.71
CA SER A 103 -11.16 -9.01 -2.48
C SER A 103 -12.11 -9.32 -1.32
N TYR A 104 -11.63 -9.27 -0.09
CA TYR A 104 -12.53 -9.13 1.06
C TYR A 104 -13.19 -7.74 1.01
N ILE A 105 -14.52 -7.72 0.88
CA ILE A 105 -15.33 -6.50 0.79
C ILE A 105 -16.03 -6.28 2.13
N PHE A 106 -15.37 -5.53 2.99
CA PHE A 106 -15.92 -5.08 4.26
C PHE A 106 -16.94 -3.97 4.06
N GLU A 107 -17.79 -3.79 5.07
CA GLU A 107 -18.65 -2.62 5.13
C GLU A 107 -17.81 -1.35 5.31
N ARG A 108 -18.16 -0.28 4.61
CA ARG A 108 -17.46 1.01 4.77
C ARG A 108 -18.13 1.85 5.86
N SER A 109 -19.46 1.87 5.88
CA SER A 109 -20.26 2.69 6.81
C SER A 109 -19.80 4.14 6.83
N ASP A 110 -19.64 4.75 5.64
CA ASP A 110 -19.20 6.14 5.50
C ASP A 110 -20.29 7.08 6.00
N LEU A 111 -20.02 7.80 7.09
CA LEU A 111 -20.97 8.69 7.76
C LEU A 111 -20.39 10.10 7.86
N PRO A 112 -21.23 11.16 7.77
CA PRO A 112 -20.80 12.50 8.12
C PRO A 112 -20.21 12.56 9.53
N THR A 113 -19.13 13.32 9.70
CA THR A 113 -18.54 13.53 11.03
C THR A 113 -19.56 14.20 11.95
N ASP A 114 -19.84 13.57 13.10
CA ASP A 114 -20.75 14.11 14.10
C ASP A 114 -20.14 15.35 14.79
N PRO A 115 -20.76 16.54 14.66
CA PRO A 115 -20.26 17.76 15.31
C PRO A 115 -20.33 17.71 16.84
N GLU A 116 -21.26 16.94 17.43
CA GLU A 116 -21.35 16.79 18.88
C GLU A 116 -20.15 16.00 19.41
N TRP A 117 -19.79 14.89 18.76
CA TRP A 117 -18.54 14.18 19.04
C TRP A 117 -17.31 15.07 18.88
N VAL A 118 -17.21 15.85 17.79
CA VAL A 118 -16.07 16.78 17.58
C VAL A 118 -15.93 17.77 18.73
N ALA A 119 -17.05 18.27 19.28
CA ALA A 119 -17.04 19.21 20.40
C ALA A 119 -16.51 18.59 21.72
N THR A 120 -16.46 17.25 21.83
CA THR A 120 -15.89 16.55 23.01
C THR A 120 -14.38 16.40 22.97
N LEU A 121 -13.74 16.59 21.81
CA LEU A 121 -12.33 16.28 21.59
C LEU A 121 -11.41 17.18 22.42
N GLN A 122 -10.43 16.56 23.09
CA GLN A 122 -9.43 17.22 23.93
C GLN A 122 -8.05 17.19 23.25
N PRO A 123 -7.13 18.13 23.56
CA PRO A 123 -5.75 18.06 23.08
C PRO A 123 -5.13 16.67 23.32
N GLY A 124 -4.44 16.12 22.32
CA GLY A 124 -3.90 14.75 22.36
C GLY A 124 -4.83 13.66 21.77
N TRP A 125 -6.08 13.99 21.40
CA TRP A 125 -7.04 13.01 20.89
C TRP A 125 -6.57 12.32 19.61
N ARG A 126 -5.86 13.06 18.72
CA ARG A 126 -5.41 12.56 17.43
C ARG A 126 -4.35 11.48 17.64
N GLU A 127 -3.35 11.77 18.47
CA GLU A 127 -2.25 10.85 18.78
C GLU A 127 -2.78 9.60 19.48
N ALA A 128 -3.70 9.76 20.45
CA ALA A 128 -4.34 8.65 21.15
C ALA A 128 -5.14 7.75 20.19
N ARG A 129 -5.91 8.35 19.27
CA ARG A 129 -6.70 7.60 18.28
C ARG A 129 -5.83 6.89 17.25
N GLN A 130 -4.75 7.52 16.79
CA GLN A 130 -3.76 6.90 15.90
C GLN A 130 -3.06 5.72 16.59
N ARG A 131 -2.62 5.90 17.84
CA ARG A 131 -2.00 4.82 18.64
C ARG A 131 -2.94 3.64 18.79
N ASN A 132 -4.19 3.88 19.15
CA ASN A 132 -5.20 2.84 19.29
C ASN A 132 -5.46 2.08 17.97
N PHE A 133 -5.54 2.79 16.84
CA PHE A 133 -5.65 2.16 15.52
C PHE A 133 -4.44 1.28 15.18
N HIS A 134 -3.23 1.72 15.54
CA HIS A 134 -2.01 0.96 15.29
C HIS A 134 -1.88 -0.26 16.20
N ASN A 135 -2.31 -0.15 17.46
CA ASN A 135 -2.44 -1.29 18.37
C ASN A 135 -3.35 -2.35 17.75
N ALA A 136 -4.48 -1.96 17.14
CA ALA A 136 -5.34 -2.92 16.46
C ALA A 136 -4.71 -3.54 15.20
N THR A 137 -4.04 -2.75 14.35
CA THR A 137 -3.67 -3.18 12.99
C THR A 137 -2.27 -3.78 12.86
N PHE A 138 -1.34 -3.43 13.75
CA PHE A 138 0.06 -3.87 13.73
C PHE A 138 0.54 -4.39 15.09
N GLY A 139 -0.28 -4.32 16.14
CA GLY A 139 -0.01 -4.88 17.46
C GLY A 139 -1.19 -5.73 17.94
N PHE A 140 -1.61 -5.50 19.19
CA PHE A 140 -2.87 -5.99 19.75
C PHE A 140 -3.37 -5.00 20.80
N TYR A 141 -4.66 -5.09 21.15
CA TYR A 141 -5.21 -4.30 22.25
C TYR A 141 -4.72 -4.80 23.60
N SER A 142 -4.51 -3.89 24.54
CA SER A 142 -4.25 -4.22 25.95
C SER A 142 -5.54 -4.59 26.70
N PRO A 143 -5.46 -5.27 27.87
CA PRO A 143 -6.64 -5.52 28.71
C PRO A 143 -7.39 -4.22 29.04
N GLY A 144 -8.69 -4.20 28.73
CA GLY A 144 -9.55 -3.04 28.95
C GLY A 144 -9.36 -1.87 27.98
N GLU A 145 -8.48 -1.99 26.98
CA GLU A 145 -8.34 -0.95 25.95
C GLU A 145 -9.60 -0.88 25.08
N GLN A 146 -10.15 0.32 24.93
CA GLN A 146 -11.31 0.58 24.08
C GLN A 146 -10.88 0.68 22.62
N ASP A 147 -11.69 0.14 21.70
CA ASP A 147 -11.55 0.43 20.27
C ASP A 147 -12.16 1.82 19.96
N PHE A 148 -11.33 2.77 19.52
CA PHE A 148 -11.77 4.12 19.13
C PHE A 148 -12.16 4.23 17.65
N ILE A 149 -11.88 3.20 16.85
CA ILE A 149 -12.12 3.20 15.40
C ILE A 149 -13.43 2.49 15.09
N CYS A 150 -13.68 1.36 15.75
CA CYS A 150 -14.93 0.60 15.68
C CYS A 150 -15.35 0.20 14.25
N ASP A 151 -14.40 0.05 13.34
CA ASP A 151 -14.67 -0.39 11.97
C ASP A 151 -14.12 -1.82 11.72
N ALA A 152 -14.09 -2.22 10.45
CA ALA A 152 -13.60 -3.53 10.05
C ALA A 152 -12.06 -3.66 10.02
N TRP A 153 -11.29 -2.56 10.06
CA TRP A 153 -9.84 -2.65 10.25
C TRP A 153 -9.47 -3.20 11.61
N THR A 154 -10.25 -2.88 12.64
CA THR A 154 -9.98 -3.24 14.02
C THR A 154 -10.74 -4.49 14.46
N GLU A 155 -11.58 -5.07 13.61
CA GLU A 155 -12.53 -6.12 13.99
C GLU A 155 -11.86 -7.39 14.50
N VAL A 156 -10.82 -7.89 13.83
CA VAL A 156 -10.11 -9.11 14.27
C VAL A 156 -9.54 -8.90 15.67
N SER A 157 -8.83 -7.79 15.88
CA SER A 157 -8.21 -7.45 17.17
C SER A 157 -9.24 -7.15 18.26
N ARG A 158 -10.36 -6.49 17.91
CA ARG A 158 -11.49 -6.23 18.81
C ARG A 158 -12.16 -7.53 19.25
N ASN A 159 -12.42 -8.45 18.32
CA ASN A 159 -13.03 -9.75 18.62
C ASN A 159 -12.10 -10.61 19.47
N LEU A 160 -10.80 -10.61 19.16
CA LEU A 160 -9.79 -11.29 19.96
C LEU A 160 -9.74 -10.73 21.39
N ALA A 161 -9.70 -9.41 21.56
CA ALA A 161 -9.73 -8.78 22.88
C ALA A 161 -11.01 -9.13 23.66
N ALA A 162 -12.17 -9.15 23.00
CA ALA A 162 -13.42 -9.58 23.61
C ALA A 162 -13.38 -11.06 24.05
N HIS A 163 -12.83 -11.94 23.22
CA HIS A 163 -12.64 -13.36 23.56
C HIS A 163 -11.74 -13.55 24.77
N LEU A 164 -10.62 -12.82 24.82
CA LEU A 164 -9.66 -12.87 25.94
C LEU A 164 -10.28 -12.33 27.23
N ASN A 165 -11.03 -11.24 27.16
CA ASN A 165 -11.79 -10.71 28.31
C ASN A 165 -12.82 -11.73 28.83
N ALA A 166 -13.54 -12.42 27.95
CA ALA A 166 -14.55 -13.39 28.34
C ALA A 166 -13.98 -14.69 28.94
N THR A 167 -12.71 -15.00 28.63
CA THR A 167 -12.05 -16.24 29.05
C THR A 167 -10.98 -16.04 30.12
N ASP A 168 -10.75 -14.79 30.54
CA ASP A 168 -9.56 -14.39 31.34
C ASP A 168 -8.24 -14.88 30.71
N GLY A 169 -8.20 -14.88 29.37
CA GLY A 169 -7.17 -15.54 28.57
C GLY A 169 -5.95 -14.68 28.26
N TRP A 170 -5.83 -13.48 28.82
CA TRP A 170 -4.79 -12.50 28.46
C TRP A 170 -3.36 -13.01 28.62
N ALA A 171 -3.11 -13.90 29.59
CA ALA A 171 -1.81 -14.53 29.77
C ALA A 171 -1.36 -15.36 28.54
N ALA A 172 -2.29 -15.81 27.71
CA ALA A 172 -1.99 -16.57 26.50
C ALA A 172 -1.23 -15.76 25.44
N LEU A 173 -1.31 -14.42 25.46
CA LEU A 173 -0.59 -13.58 24.49
C LEU A 173 0.92 -13.50 24.76
N ALA A 174 1.39 -13.98 25.90
CA ALA A 174 2.83 -14.11 26.16
C ALA A 174 3.47 -15.23 25.31
N ASP A 175 2.67 -16.15 24.79
CA ASP A 175 3.09 -17.20 23.87
C ASP A 175 2.72 -16.80 22.43
N LEU A 176 3.74 -16.60 21.59
CA LEU A 176 3.58 -16.18 20.20
C LEU A 176 2.83 -17.21 19.34
N GLU A 177 3.01 -18.52 19.60
CA GLU A 177 2.30 -19.55 18.86
C GLU A 177 0.82 -19.53 19.22
N LYS A 178 0.51 -19.38 20.52
CA LYS A 178 -0.88 -19.28 20.97
C LYS A 178 -1.56 -18.01 20.49
N PHE A 179 -0.85 -16.88 20.50
CA PHE A 179 -1.32 -15.64 19.90
C PHE A 179 -1.67 -15.83 18.42
N ALA A 180 -0.77 -16.43 17.64
CA ALA A 180 -1.00 -16.68 16.22
C ALA A 180 -2.22 -17.60 15.97
N GLU A 181 -2.39 -18.66 16.76
CA GLU A 181 -3.54 -19.57 16.68
C GLU A 181 -4.87 -18.84 16.93
N LEU A 182 -4.95 -18.06 18.01
CA LEU A 182 -6.16 -17.32 18.36
C LEU A 182 -6.48 -16.24 17.32
N HIS A 183 -5.46 -15.52 16.87
CA HIS A 183 -5.61 -14.52 15.82
C HIS A 183 -6.09 -15.15 14.50
N GLU A 184 -5.55 -16.31 14.12
CA GLU A 184 -6.00 -17.06 12.94
C GLU A 184 -7.45 -17.53 13.07
N ALA A 185 -7.86 -17.98 14.25
CA ALA A 185 -9.26 -18.37 14.50
C ALA A 185 -10.23 -17.18 14.31
N GLU A 186 -9.85 -15.98 14.77
CA GLU A 186 -10.64 -14.76 14.53
C GLU A 186 -10.60 -14.30 13.07
N ASP A 187 -9.45 -14.36 12.39
CA ASP A 187 -9.34 -14.10 10.95
C ASP A 187 -10.30 -14.99 10.15
N TYR A 188 -10.36 -16.29 10.47
CA TYR A 188 -11.27 -17.24 9.85
C TYR A 188 -12.75 -16.88 10.10
N ARG A 189 -13.12 -16.56 11.34
CA ARG A 189 -14.51 -16.16 11.69
C ARG A 189 -14.94 -14.91 10.95
N VAL A 190 -14.08 -13.88 10.92
CA VAL A 190 -14.34 -12.65 10.18
C VAL A 190 -14.43 -12.93 8.69
N GLY A 191 -13.53 -13.75 8.14
CA GLY A 191 -13.55 -14.13 6.72
C GLY A 191 -14.84 -14.84 6.33
N GLU A 192 -15.34 -15.76 7.16
CA GLU A 192 -16.60 -16.46 6.95
C GLU A 192 -17.81 -15.52 7.00
N ARG A 193 -17.84 -14.59 7.96
CA ARG A 193 -18.87 -13.54 8.01
C ARG A 193 -18.89 -12.70 6.73
N ILE A 194 -17.73 -12.38 6.16
CA ILE A 194 -17.66 -11.64 4.88
C ILE A 194 -18.17 -12.49 3.72
N ARG A 195 -17.88 -13.80 3.66
CA ARG A 195 -18.47 -14.69 2.65
C ARG A 195 -20.00 -14.75 2.76
N GLN A 196 -20.54 -14.85 3.97
CA GLN A 196 -21.99 -14.79 4.21
C GLN A 196 -22.59 -13.43 3.85
N ARG A 197 -21.85 -12.33 4.03
CA ARG A 197 -22.27 -11.01 3.55
C ARG A 197 -22.43 -10.99 2.02
N VAL A 198 -21.53 -11.64 1.28
CA VAL A 198 -21.64 -11.78 -0.19
C VAL A 198 -22.94 -12.52 -0.54
N ASP A 199 -23.19 -13.68 0.07
CA ASP A 199 -24.41 -14.48 -0.17
C ASP A 199 -25.70 -13.71 0.15
N ARG A 200 -25.67 -12.84 1.16
CA ARG A 200 -26.83 -12.03 1.55
C ARG A 200 -27.12 -10.90 0.56
N ILE A 201 -26.08 -10.33 -0.06
CA ILE A 201 -26.21 -9.12 -0.89
C ILE A 201 -26.37 -9.47 -2.37
N VAL A 202 -25.61 -10.44 -2.88
CA VAL A 202 -25.58 -10.79 -4.30
C VAL A 202 -26.63 -11.85 -4.58
N THR A 203 -27.63 -11.53 -5.40
CA THR A 203 -28.83 -12.36 -5.58
C THR A 203 -28.62 -13.56 -6.48
N ASP A 204 -27.65 -13.48 -7.40
CA ASP A 204 -27.25 -14.61 -8.24
C ASP A 204 -26.21 -15.47 -7.49
N PRO A 205 -26.51 -16.74 -7.16
CA PRO A 205 -25.61 -17.59 -6.39
C PRO A 205 -24.30 -17.90 -7.12
N GLN A 206 -24.27 -17.93 -8.46
CA GLN A 206 -23.05 -18.19 -9.22
C GLN A 206 -22.12 -16.97 -9.15
N VAL A 207 -22.69 -15.77 -9.29
CA VAL A 207 -21.93 -14.51 -9.16
C VAL A 207 -21.45 -14.33 -7.71
N ALA A 208 -22.28 -14.68 -6.72
CA ALA A 208 -21.92 -14.66 -5.31
C ALA A 208 -20.71 -15.57 -5.03
N ASP A 209 -20.68 -16.78 -5.59
CA ASP A 209 -19.58 -17.72 -5.41
C ASP A 209 -18.25 -17.18 -5.96
N ILE A 210 -18.27 -16.60 -7.17
CA ILE A 210 -17.09 -15.96 -7.79
C ILE A 210 -16.54 -14.81 -6.93
N LEU A 211 -17.40 -14.10 -6.21
CA LEU A 211 -17.02 -12.95 -5.38
C LEU A 211 -16.44 -13.33 -4.01
N LYS A 212 -16.46 -14.60 -3.61
CA LYS A 212 -15.97 -15.03 -2.29
C LYS A 212 -14.45 -15.21 -2.26
N PRO A 213 -13.73 -14.52 -1.36
CA PRO A 213 -12.30 -14.75 -1.14
C PRO A 213 -12.04 -15.99 -0.28
N TYR A 214 -11.01 -16.76 -0.67
CA TYR A 214 -10.54 -17.97 0.01
C TYR A 214 -9.03 -17.89 0.29
N PHE A 215 -8.65 -16.92 1.12
CA PHE A 215 -7.27 -16.69 1.62
C PHE A 215 -7.36 -15.93 2.95
N ARG A 216 -6.30 -15.88 3.77
CA ARG A 216 -6.33 -15.09 5.03
C ARG A 216 -6.47 -13.59 4.76
N ILE A 217 -7.15 -12.82 5.61
CA ILE A 217 -7.55 -11.43 5.30
C ILE A 217 -6.34 -10.57 4.90
N LEU A 218 -5.25 -10.65 5.67
CA LEU A 218 -4.03 -9.86 5.44
C LEU A 218 -3.10 -10.40 4.35
N CYS A 219 -3.51 -11.43 3.59
CA CYS A 219 -2.80 -11.79 2.35
C CYS A 219 -2.93 -10.71 1.27
N LYS A 220 -3.94 -9.85 1.39
CA LYS A 220 -4.13 -8.64 0.56
C LYS A 220 -4.55 -7.49 1.46
N ARG A 221 -4.49 -6.26 0.93
CA ARG A 221 -5.03 -5.10 1.64
C ARG A 221 -6.56 -5.25 1.78
N PRO A 222 -7.14 -5.12 2.99
CA PRO A 222 -8.59 -5.07 3.18
C PRO A 222 -9.24 -3.96 2.35
N VAL A 223 -10.42 -4.24 1.79
CA VAL A 223 -11.18 -3.29 0.95
C VAL A 223 -12.58 -3.10 1.51
N PHE A 224 -13.10 -1.88 1.43
CA PHE A 224 -14.34 -1.48 2.10
C PHE A 224 -15.27 -0.85 1.05
N SER A 225 -16.50 -1.34 0.95
CA SER A 225 -17.50 -0.77 0.06
C SER A 225 -18.91 -1.24 0.40
N ASP A 226 -19.83 -0.30 0.45
CA ASP A 226 -21.27 -0.58 0.59
C ASP A 226 -21.97 -0.68 -0.77
N ALA A 227 -21.30 -0.26 -1.85
CA ALA A 227 -21.87 -0.20 -3.19
C ALA A 227 -21.35 -1.29 -4.14
N TYR A 228 -20.19 -1.89 -3.86
CA TYR A 228 -19.56 -2.87 -4.75
C TYR A 228 -20.35 -4.16 -4.91
N LEU A 229 -20.68 -4.85 -3.82
CA LEU A 229 -21.44 -6.10 -3.91
C LEU A 229 -22.85 -5.90 -4.54
N PRO A 230 -23.63 -4.87 -4.16
CA PRO A 230 -24.92 -4.61 -4.82
C PRO A 230 -24.81 -4.29 -6.32
N THR A 231 -23.64 -3.84 -6.80
CA THR A 231 -23.43 -3.52 -8.21
C THR A 231 -23.65 -4.74 -9.11
N PHE A 232 -23.35 -5.93 -8.63
CA PHE A 232 -23.48 -7.17 -9.40
C PHE A 232 -24.92 -7.69 -9.54
N ASN A 233 -25.89 -7.07 -8.87
CA ASN A 233 -27.31 -7.37 -9.07
C ASN A 233 -27.93 -6.55 -10.22
N ARG A 234 -27.17 -5.63 -10.82
CA ARG A 234 -27.64 -4.79 -11.92
C ARG A 234 -27.65 -5.59 -13.22
N SER A 235 -28.70 -5.42 -14.02
CA SER A 235 -28.84 -6.11 -15.31
C SER A 235 -27.80 -5.71 -16.36
N ASN A 236 -27.17 -4.54 -16.21
CA ASN A 236 -26.12 -4.04 -17.12
C ASN A 236 -24.69 -4.39 -16.66
N VAL A 237 -24.53 -5.31 -15.70
CA VAL A 237 -23.23 -5.70 -15.16
C VAL A 237 -23.02 -7.20 -15.38
N THR A 238 -21.83 -7.55 -15.87
CA THR A 238 -21.38 -8.94 -15.99
C THR A 238 -20.06 -9.11 -15.26
N LEU A 239 -19.97 -10.11 -14.39
CA LEU A 239 -18.72 -10.53 -13.75
C LEU A 239 -18.17 -11.74 -14.50
N ILE A 240 -16.89 -11.68 -14.86
CA ILE A 240 -16.16 -12.76 -15.51
C ILE A 240 -14.99 -13.14 -14.62
N ASP A 241 -15.03 -14.37 -14.11
CA ASP A 241 -13.88 -14.96 -13.43
C ASP A 241 -12.82 -15.33 -14.47
N VAL A 242 -11.59 -14.90 -14.26
CA VAL A 242 -10.41 -15.23 -15.08
C VAL A 242 -9.31 -15.86 -14.24
N SER A 243 -9.67 -16.47 -13.11
CA SER A 243 -8.75 -17.16 -12.20
C SER A 243 -8.05 -18.36 -12.87
N GLU A 244 -8.78 -19.20 -13.61
CA GLU A 244 -8.25 -20.39 -14.29
C GLU A 244 -7.15 -20.08 -15.31
N THR A 245 -7.32 -19.00 -16.07
CA THR A 245 -6.36 -18.49 -17.05
C THR A 245 -5.32 -17.55 -16.43
N LYS A 246 -5.35 -17.34 -15.10
CA LYS A 246 -4.48 -16.44 -14.34
C LYS A 246 -4.53 -14.97 -14.80
N GLY A 247 -5.66 -14.55 -15.35
CA GLY A 247 -5.89 -13.24 -15.95
C GLY A 247 -6.61 -13.36 -17.29
N VAL A 248 -6.97 -12.24 -17.90
CA VAL A 248 -7.53 -12.22 -19.26
C VAL A 248 -6.50 -12.77 -20.26
N GLU A 249 -6.96 -13.48 -21.28
CA GLU A 249 -6.08 -14.24 -22.18
C GLU A 249 -5.34 -13.33 -23.16
N ARG A 250 -6.07 -12.41 -23.78
CA ARG A 250 -5.54 -11.40 -24.70
C ARG A 250 -6.53 -10.25 -24.86
N ILE A 251 -6.04 -9.16 -25.43
CA ILE A 251 -6.83 -8.05 -25.94
C ILE A 251 -6.76 -8.10 -27.47
N THR A 252 -7.86 -7.78 -28.12
CA THR A 252 -7.99 -7.70 -29.58
C THR A 252 -8.13 -6.25 -30.01
N GLU A 253 -8.33 -6.00 -31.31
CA GLU A 253 -8.71 -4.67 -31.80
C GLU A 253 -10.05 -4.16 -31.24
N HIS A 254 -10.93 -5.06 -30.79
CA HIS A 254 -12.33 -4.75 -30.42
C HIS A 254 -12.68 -5.02 -28.96
N GLY A 255 -11.89 -5.79 -28.22
CA GLY A 255 -12.28 -6.17 -26.87
C GLY A 255 -11.30 -7.05 -26.10
N VAL A 256 -11.82 -7.69 -25.06
CA VAL A 256 -11.06 -8.51 -24.11
C VAL A 256 -11.49 -9.97 -24.28
N VAL A 257 -10.54 -10.89 -24.39
CA VAL A 257 -10.81 -12.33 -24.52
C VAL A 257 -10.68 -13.02 -23.17
N ALA A 258 -11.72 -13.77 -22.80
CA ALA A 258 -11.76 -14.65 -21.65
C ALA A 258 -12.56 -15.91 -21.98
N HIS A 259 -12.08 -17.07 -21.55
CA HIS A 259 -12.67 -18.38 -21.86
C HIS A 259 -12.84 -18.64 -23.36
N GLY A 260 -11.88 -18.15 -24.16
CA GLY A 260 -11.95 -18.19 -25.63
C GLY A 260 -13.06 -17.31 -26.26
N VAL A 261 -13.81 -16.55 -25.47
CA VAL A 261 -14.87 -15.64 -25.95
C VAL A 261 -14.37 -14.20 -25.93
N GLU A 262 -14.64 -13.48 -27.02
CA GLU A 262 -14.33 -12.06 -27.12
C GLU A 262 -15.49 -11.21 -26.60
N HIS A 263 -15.18 -10.36 -25.63
CA HIS A 263 -16.08 -9.38 -25.07
C HIS A 263 -15.77 -8.01 -25.66
N GLU A 264 -16.47 -7.66 -26.73
CA GLU A 264 -16.35 -6.36 -27.37
C GLU A 264 -16.75 -5.23 -26.43
N VAL A 265 -15.89 -4.21 -26.34
CA VAL A 265 -16.10 -3.04 -25.50
C VAL A 265 -15.60 -1.79 -26.23
N ASP A 266 -16.11 -0.63 -25.81
CA ASP A 266 -15.71 0.66 -26.37
C ASP A 266 -14.58 1.28 -25.51
N CYS A 267 -14.52 0.91 -24.22
CA CYS A 267 -13.46 1.33 -23.32
C CYS A 267 -12.96 0.20 -22.40
N ILE A 268 -11.64 0.13 -22.21
CA ILE A 268 -11.01 -0.72 -21.19
C ILE A 268 -10.46 0.17 -20.07
N VAL A 269 -10.91 -0.09 -18.85
CA VAL A 269 -10.43 0.53 -17.62
C VAL A 269 -9.50 -0.43 -16.88
N PHE A 270 -8.23 -0.10 -16.81
CA PHE A 270 -7.23 -0.82 -16.03
C PHE A 270 -7.25 -0.35 -14.58
N ALA A 271 -7.73 -1.23 -13.70
CA ALA A 271 -7.61 -1.13 -12.24
C ALA A 271 -6.50 -2.07 -11.73
N SER A 272 -5.40 -2.15 -12.48
CA SER A 272 -4.30 -3.11 -12.33
C SER A 272 -3.21 -2.71 -11.33
N GLY A 273 -3.36 -1.56 -10.67
CA GLY A 273 -2.50 -1.12 -9.59
C GLY A 273 -1.22 -0.43 -10.06
N PHE A 274 -0.12 -0.67 -9.34
CA PHE A 274 1.13 0.08 -9.48
C PHE A 274 2.36 -0.84 -9.52
N GLU A 275 3.47 -0.28 -9.98
CA GLU A 275 4.79 -0.93 -9.99
C GLU A 275 5.37 -1.00 -8.58
N ILE A 276 5.20 -2.15 -7.90
CA ILE A 276 5.60 -2.33 -6.49
C ILE A 276 6.70 -3.39 -6.33
N THR A 277 6.77 -4.36 -7.24
CA THR A 277 7.68 -5.52 -7.15
C THR A 277 8.73 -5.52 -8.26
N SER A 278 8.72 -4.52 -9.15
CA SER A 278 9.68 -4.37 -10.24
C SER A 278 11.04 -3.80 -9.79
N SER A 279 11.97 -3.54 -10.72
CA SER A 279 13.27 -2.96 -10.38
C SER A 279 13.13 -1.61 -9.66
N LEU A 280 14.06 -1.29 -8.75
CA LEU A 280 14.03 -0.02 -8.00
C LEU A 280 14.01 1.19 -8.93
N GLU A 281 14.75 1.13 -10.03
CA GLU A 281 14.74 2.17 -11.07
C GLU A 281 13.34 2.40 -11.65
N ARG A 282 12.60 1.31 -11.94
CA ARG A 282 11.24 1.41 -12.46
C ARG A 282 10.28 1.99 -11.42
N GLN A 283 10.42 1.58 -10.16
CA GLN A 283 9.59 2.04 -9.03
C GLN A 283 9.83 3.51 -8.67
N LEU A 284 11.09 3.94 -8.65
CA LEU A 284 11.47 5.31 -8.33
C LEU A 284 11.28 6.26 -9.52
N ALA A 285 11.21 5.72 -10.74
CA ALA A 285 10.94 6.46 -11.99
C ALA A 285 11.92 7.62 -12.25
N ILE A 286 13.15 7.52 -11.73
CA ILE A 286 14.22 8.50 -11.89
C ILE A 286 15.44 7.77 -12.42
N SER A 287 16.02 8.20 -13.52
CA SER A 287 17.21 7.55 -14.05
C SER A 287 18.09 8.52 -14.84
N PRO A 288 19.41 8.52 -14.62
CA PRO A 288 20.12 7.79 -13.57
C PRO A 288 19.98 8.45 -12.18
N LEU A 289 20.22 7.70 -11.11
CA LEU A 289 20.39 8.23 -9.75
C LEU A 289 21.75 7.78 -9.20
N THR A 290 22.72 8.71 -9.21
CA THR A 290 24.13 8.42 -8.89
C THR A 290 24.67 9.25 -7.74
N GLY A 291 25.48 8.61 -6.90
CA GLY A 291 26.25 9.22 -5.83
C GLY A 291 27.69 9.54 -6.23
N ARG A 292 28.61 9.49 -5.26
CA ARG A 292 30.05 9.73 -5.48
C ARG A 292 30.59 8.79 -6.55
N GLU A 293 31.49 9.33 -7.38
CA GLU A 293 32.20 8.57 -8.42
C GLU A 293 31.26 7.84 -9.41
N GLY A 294 30.04 8.34 -9.57
CA GLY A 294 29.05 7.75 -10.48
C GLY A 294 28.36 6.50 -9.95
N ARG A 295 28.52 6.17 -8.65
CA ARG A 295 27.90 4.99 -8.04
C ARG A 295 26.38 5.00 -8.17
N SER A 296 25.79 3.97 -8.75
CA SER A 296 24.34 3.81 -8.87
C SER A 296 23.68 3.46 -7.53
N LEU A 297 22.61 4.17 -7.17
CA LEU A 297 21.79 3.80 -6.00
C LEU A 297 21.10 2.45 -6.21
N TYR A 298 20.73 2.16 -7.44
CA TYR A 298 20.05 0.91 -7.80
C TYR A 298 20.95 -0.31 -7.60
N ASP A 299 22.25 -0.17 -7.90
CA ASP A 299 23.22 -1.23 -7.63
C ASP A 299 23.52 -1.33 -6.13
N HIS A 300 23.60 -0.19 -5.45
CA HIS A 300 23.86 -0.13 -4.01
C HIS A 300 22.75 -0.80 -3.18
N TRP A 301 21.49 -0.66 -3.58
CA TRP A 301 20.33 -1.30 -2.92
C TRP A 301 19.84 -2.58 -3.60
N GLY A 302 20.43 -2.97 -4.74
CA GLY A 302 19.94 -4.08 -5.57
C GLY A 302 20.02 -5.45 -4.91
N ASN A 303 20.96 -5.65 -3.98
CA ASN A 303 21.21 -6.92 -3.28
C ASN A 303 20.84 -6.87 -1.78
N GLY A 304 19.90 -6.01 -1.42
CA GLY A 304 19.48 -5.75 -0.04
C GLY A 304 19.65 -4.29 0.32
N PHE A 305 18.74 -3.77 1.13
CA PHE A 305 18.78 -2.36 1.47
C PHE A 305 19.94 -2.04 2.42
N ARG A 306 20.52 -0.87 2.20
CA ARG A 306 21.65 -0.36 2.96
C ARG A 306 21.40 1.10 3.22
N THR A 307 20.98 1.41 4.43
CA THR A 307 20.58 2.76 4.82
C THR A 307 21.05 3.09 6.23
N LEU A 308 20.98 4.37 6.60
CA LEU A 308 20.86 4.79 7.98
C LEU A 308 19.42 5.28 8.22
N HIS A 309 18.74 4.65 9.18
CA HIS A 309 17.35 4.96 9.57
C HIS A 309 16.34 4.94 8.42
N GLY A 310 16.63 4.19 7.34
CA GLY A 310 15.75 4.11 6.17
C GLY A 310 15.74 5.32 5.23
N ILE A 311 16.39 6.43 5.63
CA ILE A 311 16.24 7.71 4.93
C ILE A 311 17.52 8.21 4.24
N MET A 312 18.69 7.67 4.55
CA MET A 312 19.99 8.08 3.98
C MET A 312 20.80 6.85 3.55
N ALA A 313 21.79 7.01 2.66
CA ALA A 313 22.68 5.93 2.22
C ALA A 313 24.13 6.42 2.05
N ASN A 314 25.11 5.58 2.38
CA ASN A 314 26.53 5.90 2.22
C ASN A 314 26.92 5.92 0.73
N GLY A 315 27.78 6.87 0.34
CA GLY A 315 28.12 7.13 -1.05
C GLY A 315 27.16 8.10 -1.74
N PHE A 316 26.07 8.51 -1.08
CA PHE A 316 25.05 9.44 -1.58
C PHE A 316 24.95 10.65 -0.63
N PRO A 317 25.95 11.55 -0.62
CA PRO A 317 25.94 12.74 0.23
C PRO A 317 24.74 13.64 -0.08
N ASN A 318 24.14 14.20 0.98
CA ASN A 318 22.98 15.11 0.91
C ASN A 318 21.72 14.52 0.25
N TYR A 319 21.67 13.21 0.09
CA TYR A 319 20.51 12.47 -0.38
C TYR A 319 19.65 11.99 0.78
N PHE A 320 18.35 12.20 0.67
CA PHE A 320 17.34 11.68 1.57
C PHE A 320 16.20 11.03 0.79
N ALA A 321 15.56 10.02 1.37
CA ALA A 321 14.36 9.41 0.82
C ALA A 321 13.30 9.14 1.88
N THR A 322 12.04 9.22 1.46
CA THR A 322 10.89 8.76 2.24
C THR A 322 10.34 7.46 1.64
N GLY A 323 9.73 6.61 2.47
CA GLY A 323 9.27 5.28 2.03
C GLY A 323 9.21 4.26 3.16
N PHE A 324 9.10 2.98 2.81
CA PHE A 324 9.04 1.89 3.79
C PHE A 324 10.41 1.33 4.19
N ILE A 325 11.43 1.58 3.38
CA ILE A 325 12.73 0.91 3.43
C ILE A 325 13.37 1.08 4.81
N GLN A 326 13.70 -0.03 5.47
CA GLN A 326 14.47 -0.08 6.72
C GLN A 326 14.03 0.95 7.78
N GLY A 327 12.71 1.16 7.89
CA GLY A 327 12.09 2.05 8.87
C GLY A 327 10.93 1.37 9.61
N GLY A 328 10.26 2.13 10.47
CA GLY A 328 9.04 1.71 11.15
C GLY A 328 7.84 1.77 10.22
N VAL A 329 7.07 0.68 10.10
CA VAL A 329 5.88 0.61 9.24
C VAL A 329 4.60 0.50 10.06
N THR A 330 3.54 1.13 9.57
CA THR A 330 2.19 1.06 10.13
C THR A 330 1.13 1.18 9.02
N ALA A 331 -0.14 0.88 9.34
CA ALA A 331 -1.28 1.01 8.43
C ALA A 331 -1.52 2.45 7.98
N SER A 332 -1.12 3.43 8.81
CA SER A 332 -1.19 4.86 8.50
C SER A 332 0.11 5.35 7.86
N THR A 333 0.18 5.31 6.53
CA THR A 333 1.39 5.75 5.81
C THR A 333 1.68 7.23 5.99
N THR A 334 0.68 8.06 6.31
CA THR A 334 0.87 9.50 6.54
C THR A 334 1.70 9.77 7.78
N LEU A 335 1.45 9.08 8.89
CA LEU A 335 2.23 9.26 10.12
C LEU A 335 3.69 8.82 9.94
N MET A 336 3.91 7.76 9.15
CA MET A 336 5.26 7.33 8.78
C MET A 336 6.01 8.42 7.99
N PHE A 337 5.34 9.09 7.06
CA PHE A 337 5.97 10.20 6.33
C PHE A 337 6.15 11.45 7.19
N GLU A 338 5.27 11.73 8.16
CA GLU A 338 5.46 12.79 9.15
C GLU A 338 6.73 12.54 9.99
N GLN A 339 6.89 11.33 10.55
CA GLN A 339 8.11 10.92 11.28
C GLN A 339 9.39 11.12 10.45
N GLN A 340 9.37 10.68 9.19
CA GLN A 340 10.53 10.82 8.29
C GLN A 340 10.82 12.29 7.97
N ALA A 341 9.78 13.10 7.74
CA ALA A 341 9.93 14.52 7.48
C ALA A 341 10.53 15.25 8.69
N ASP A 342 10.05 14.97 9.90
CA ASP A 342 10.57 15.55 11.15
C ASP A 342 12.03 15.16 11.38
N HIS A 343 12.38 13.90 11.13
CA HIS A 343 13.76 13.43 11.27
C HIS A 343 14.70 14.07 10.24
N ILE A 344 14.29 14.17 8.98
CA ILE A 344 15.05 14.87 7.93
C ILE A 344 15.19 16.36 8.27
N ALA A 345 14.12 17.02 8.71
CA ALA A 345 14.14 18.43 9.08
C ALA A 345 15.10 18.71 10.24
N TYR A 346 15.11 17.84 11.26
CA TYR A 346 16.09 17.90 12.36
C TYR A 346 17.53 17.81 11.83
N ILE A 347 17.82 16.81 10.98
CA ILE A 347 19.17 16.58 10.44
C ILE A 347 19.65 17.80 9.66
N LEU A 348 18.80 18.34 8.78
CA LEU A 348 19.11 19.51 7.96
C LEU A 348 19.35 20.76 8.82
N ARG A 349 18.55 20.97 9.87
CA ARG A 349 18.73 22.07 10.82
C ARG A 349 20.06 21.95 11.57
N ALA A 350 20.31 20.80 12.18
CA ALA A 350 21.51 20.56 12.97
C ALA A 350 22.80 20.65 12.12
N ALA A 351 22.78 20.11 10.89
CA ALA A 351 23.90 20.25 9.97
C ALA A 351 24.15 21.71 9.57
N LYS A 352 23.08 22.49 9.33
CA LYS A 352 23.19 23.93 9.03
C LYS A 352 23.78 24.71 10.20
N GLU A 353 23.34 24.44 11.43
CA GLU A 353 23.86 25.08 12.65
C GLU A 353 25.35 24.77 12.87
N ARG A 354 25.81 23.60 12.44
CA ARG A 354 27.22 23.18 12.47
C ARG A 354 28.07 23.69 11.31
N GLY A 355 27.48 24.43 10.37
CA GLY A 355 28.20 24.88 9.16
C GLY A 355 28.57 23.76 8.19
N ALA A 356 27.95 22.58 8.32
CA ALA A 356 28.17 21.47 7.42
C ALA A 356 27.48 21.71 6.07
N THR A 357 28.16 21.36 4.99
CA THR A 357 27.63 21.44 3.62
C THR A 357 27.41 20.07 3.00
N VAL A 358 27.96 19.03 3.64
CA VAL A 358 27.84 17.62 3.26
C VAL A 358 27.38 16.82 4.48
N ILE A 359 26.31 16.05 4.29
CA ILE A 359 25.74 15.12 5.25
C ILE A 359 25.77 13.74 4.61
N GLU A 360 26.45 12.79 5.23
CA GLU A 360 26.57 11.44 4.69
C GLU A 360 26.72 10.43 5.85
N PRO A 361 25.94 9.34 5.88
CA PRO A 361 26.17 8.29 6.87
C PRO A 361 27.53 7.62 6.64
N THR A 362 28.21 7.25 7.72
CA THR A 362 29.43 6.44 7.60
C THR A 362 29.07 5.00 7.21
N VAL A 363 30.05 4.27 6.68
CA VAL A 363 29.88 2.85 6.32
C VAL A 363 29.48 2.04 7.55
N GLU A 364 30.12 2.31 8.69
CA GLU A 364 29.88 1.60 9.95
C GLU A 364 28.46 1.86 10.50
N ALA A 365 27.93 3.07 10.31
CA ALA A 365 26.57 3.42 10.73
C ALA A 365 25.53 2.68 9.89
N GLU A 366 25.72 2.62 8.58
CA GLU A 366 24.88 1.85 7.66
C GLU A 366 24.93 0.35 7.99
N GLU A 367 26.12 -0.22 8.16
CA GLU A 367 26.28 -1.64 8.51
C GLU A 367 25.65 -1.98 9.87
N THR A 368 25.79 -1.07 10.84
CA THR A 368 25.14 -1.22 12.15
C THR A 368 23.62 -1.19 12.01
N TRP A 369 23.07 -0.28 11.21
CA TRP A 369 21.62 -0.22 10.98
C TRP A 369 21.11 -1.48 10.27
N VAL A 370 21.80 -1.94 9.22
CA VAL A 370 21.46 -3.18 8.51
C VAL A 370 21.48 -4.38 9.46
N ARG A 371 22.46 -4.45 10.38
CA ARG A 371 22.51 -5.49 11.41
C ARG A 371 21.29 -5.41 12.33
N THR A 372 20.95 -4.22 12.84
CA THR A 372 19.74 -4.01 13.66
C THR A 372 18.46 -4.48 12.96
N ILE A 373 18.29 -4.14 11.68
CA ILE A 373 17.14 -4.58 10.87
C ILE A 373 17.09 -6.11 10.76
N ARG A 374 18.23 -6.76 10.53
CA ARG A 374 18.31 -8.23 10.42
C ARG A 374 18.07 -8.94 11.75
N GLU A 375 18.60 -8.42 12.85
CA GLU A 375 18.46 -8.97 14.20
C GLU A 375 17.03 -8.86 14.74
N THR A 376 16.31 -7.81 14.33
CA THR A 376 14.91 -7.59 14.74
C THR A 376 13.89 -8.19 13.78
N LYS A 377 14.33 -8.83 12.68
CA LYS A 377 13.44 -9.36 11.65
C LYS A 377 12.42 -10.34 12.24
N ILE A 378 11.14 -10.06 12.01
CA ILE A 378 10.05 -11.01 12.28
C ILE A 378 9.94 -11.99 11.11
N ASP A 379 10.00 -13.30 11.38
CA ASP A 379 9.80 -14.32 10.36
C ASP A 379 8.29 -14.53 10.10
N ASN A 380 7.82 -14.03 8.95
CA ASN A 380 6.46 -14.22 8.47
C ASN A 380 6.38 -15.15 7.25
N THR A 381 7.45 -15.92 6.97
CA THR A 381 7.59 -16.69 5.72
C THR A 381 6.45 -17.67 5.53
N ARG A 382 6.02 -18.38 6.59
CA ARG A 382 4.89 -19.32 6.53
C ARG A 382 3.59 -18.65 6.12
N PHE A 383 3.26 -17.52 6.75
CA PHE A 383 2.06 -16.75 6.43
C PHE A 383 2.07 -16.31 4.95
N VAL A 384 3.20 -15.75 4.50
CA VAL A 384 3.37 -15.26 3.12
C VAL A 384 3.28 -16.38 2.09
N ALA A 385 3.80 -17.58 2.40
CA ALA A 385 3.77 -18.74 1.51
C ALA A 385 2.35 -19.32 1.32
N GLU A 386 1.48 -19.19 2.31
CA GLU A 386 0.09 -19.63 2.28
C GLU A 386 -0.85 -18.60 1.59
N CYS A 387 -0.34 -17.40 1.29
CA CYS A 387 -1.10 -16.35 0.63
C CYS A 387 -1.19 -16.50 -0.89
N THR A 388 -2.35 -16.16 -1.45
CA THR A 388 -2.53 -16.06 -2.91
C THR A 388 -1.61 -14.98 -3.51
N PRO A 389 -1.15 -15.15 -4.77
CA PRO A 389 -0.29 -14.17 -5.45
C PRO A 389 -0.84 -12.73 -5.38
N GLY A 390 0.02 -11.79 -4.99
CA GLY A 390 -0.24 -10.36 -5.01
C GLY A 390 1.01 -9.55 -4.65
N TYR A 391 0.90 -8.22 -4.63
CA TYR A 391 2.08 -7.37 -4.39
C TYR A 391 2.72 -7.56 -3.00
N TYR A 392 1.97 -8.06 -2.00
CA TYR A 392 2.51 -8.38 -0.68
C TYR A 392 3.58 -9.48 -0.72
N ASN A 393 3.47 -10.43 -1.65
CA ASN A 393 4.35 -11.59 -1.76
C ASN A 393 5.03 -11.70 -3.13
N GLY A 394 5.20 -10.57 -3.84
CA GLY A 394 5.90 -10.58 -5.12
C GLY A 394 5.18 -11.35 -6.22
N GLU A 395 3.85 -11.38 -6.23
CA GLU A 395 3.06 -12.21 -7.14
C GLU A 395 3.37 -13.73 -6.99
N GLY A 396 3.83 -14.16 -5.82
CA GLY A 396 4.21 -15.54 -5.52
C GLY A 396 5.61 -15.93 -6.01
N GLU A 397 6.41 -14.98 -6.49
CA GLU A 397 7.80 -15.23 -6.89
C GLU A 397 8.68 -15.64 -5.70
N LYS A 398 9.50 -16.67 -5.89
CA LYS A 398 10.47 -17.12 -4.89
C LYS A 398 11.56 -16.05 -4.70
N ASN A 399 11.85 -15.70 -3.46
CA ASN A 399 12.83 -14.66 -3.08
C ASN A 399 12.52 -13.26 -3.60
N ALA A 400 11.25 -12.96 -3.88
CA ALA A 400 10.85 -11.59 -4.22
C ALA A 400 11.22 -10.62 -3.10
N ARG A 401 11.68 -9.42 -3.47
CA ARG A 401 11.87 -8.35 -2.51
C ARG A 401 10.53 -8.02 -1.87
N TRP A 402 10.49 -8.02 -0.55
CA TRP A 402 9.27 -7.64 0.15
C TRP A 402 8.94 -6.17 -0.07
N PHE A 403 7.67 -5.85 -0.32
CA PHE A 403 7.25 -4.51 -0.74
C PHE A 403 7.49 -3.42 0.32
N LEU A 404 7.60 -3.80 1.60
CA LEU A 404 7.92 -2.90 2.71
C LEU A 404 9.43 -2.70 2.95
N GLY A 405 10.28 -3.35 2.16
CA GLY A 405 11.72 -3.04 2.13
C GLY A 405 12.47 -3.24 3.45
N GLU A 406 12.32 -4.40 4.08
CA GLU A 406 13.04 -4.80 5.31
C GLU A 406 12.77 -3.85 6.50
N PRO A 407 11.52 -3.70 6.97
CA PRO A 407 11.19 -2.78 8.05
C PRO A 407 11.81 -3.20 9.38
N TYR A 408 11.90 -2.24 10.30
CA TYR A 408 12.34 -2.48 11.66
C TYR A 408 11.32 -3.32 12.42
N GLY A 409 11.73 -4.51 12.88
CA GLY A 409 10.77 -5.52 13.32
C GLY A 409 10.09 -5.23 14.65
N ALA A 410 10.66 -4.39 15.52
CA ALA A 410 9.97 -3.96 16.75
C ALA A 410 8.84 -2.94 16.48
N GLY A 411 8.67 -2.50 15.23
CA GLY A 411 7.52 -1.71 14.78
C GLY A 411 7.72 -0.20 14.80
N PHE A 412 6.67 0.52 14.38
CA PHE A 412 6.70 1.96 14.12
C PHE A 412 7.13 2.81 15.33
N TYR A 413 6.61 2.52 16.51
CA TYR A 413 6.85 3.35 17.69
C TYR A 413 8.19 3.06 18.37
N ALA A 414 8.62 1.79 18.42
CA ALA A 414 9.98 1.47 18.85
C ALA A 414 11.02 2.11 17.91
N PHE A 415 10.70 2.23 16.62
CA PHE A 415 11.53 2.99 15.69
C PHE A 415 11.51 4.49 16.00
N GLU A 416 10.36 5.10 16.30
CA GLU A 416 10.31 6.52 16.73
C GLU A 416 11.21 6.75 17.94
N GLU A 417 11.17 5.88 18.95
CA GLU A 417 12.01 5.99 20.14
C GLU A 417 13.51 5.96 19.79
N ILE A 418 13.93 5.16 18.81
CA ILE A 418 15.31 5.18 18.30
C ILE A 418 15.65 6.55 17.70
N LEU A 419 14.75 7.10 16.88
CA LEU A 419 14.97 8.39 16.23
C LEU A 419 14.97 9.53 17.25
N GLU A 420 14.06 9.54 18.22
CA GLU A 420 14.00 10.51 19.31
C GLU A 420 15.28 10.48 20.14
N ASN A 421 15.69 9.31 20.63
CA ASN A 421 16.92 9.17 21.41
C ASN A 421 18.16 9.62 20.64
N TRP A 422 18.21 9.35 19.32
CA TRP A 422 19.30 9.82 18.46
C TRP A 422 19.27 11.34 18.22
N ARG A 423 18.08 11.96 18.14
CA ARG A 423 17.95 13.42 18.05
C ARG A 423 18.30 14.09 19.37
N ASP A 424 17.95 13.49 20.50
CA ASP A 424 18.18 14.02 21.84
C ASP A 424 19.65 13.93 22.27
N SER A 425 20.40 12.92 21.80
CA SER A 425 21.86 12.88 22.02
C SER A 425 22.57 14.09 21.41
N GLY A 426 21.97 14.68 20.37
CA GLY A 426 22.48 15.86 19.68
C GLY A 426 23.72 15.58 18.84
N ASP A 427 24.51 14.55 19.10
CA ASP A 427 25.80 14.28 18.45
C ASP A 427 25.68 13.94 16.95
N MET A 428 24.50 13.54 16.49
CA MET A 428 24.23 13.02 15.14
C MET A 428 25.08 11.78 14.83
N LYS A 429 25.22 10.88 15.81
CA LYS A 429 26.06 9.68 15.75
C LYS A 429 25.89 8.91 14.43
N GLY A 430 27.02 8.63 13.77
CA GLY A 430 27.05 7.88 12.51
C GLY A 430 26.90 8.74 11.25
N LEU A 431 26.72 10.05 11.38
CA LEU A 431 26.82 10.98 10.25
C LEU A 431 28.20 11.65 10.18
N SER A 432 28.80 11.65 8.99
CA SER A 432 29.91 12.51 8.63
C SER A 432 29.37 13.87 8.19
N LEU A 433 29.79 14.92 8.89
CA LEU A 433 29.43 16.31 8.61
C LEU A 433 30.68 17.07 8.19
N THR A 434 30.74 17.52 6.93
CA THR A 434 31.91 18.24 6.39
C THR A 434 31.48 19.52 5.67
N SER A 435 32.42 20.48 5.54
CA SER A 435 32.17 21.82 4.97
C SER A 435 32.66 21.98 3.53
#